data_AF-A0A7C7VDA0-F1
#
_entry.id   AF-A0A7C7VDA0-F1
#
_cell.length_a   1.000
_cell.length_b   1.000
_cell.length_c   1.000
_cell.angle_alpha   90.00
_cell.angle_beta   90.00
_cell.angle_gamma   90.00
#
_symmetry.space_group_name_H-M   'P 1'
#
loop_
_entity.id
_entity.type
_entity.pdbx_description
1 polymer ?
#
loop_
_entity_poly.entity_id
_entity_poly.type
_entity_poly.pdbx_seq_one_letter_code
_entity_poly.pdbx_strand_id
1 'polypeptide(L)'
;MFNEKGIGLKETVEARKKKIGPDESWALLEKVIEIVVGKGKKILVYHPESDPKDEILRACLGRTGNLRAPALKVGDRMIIGFNPDMYEEYLA
;
A
#
# COMPACT_ATOMS: atom_id res chain seq x y z
N MET A 1 14.65 -1.70 13.74
CA MET A 1 13.18 -1.51 13.88
C MET A 1 12.34 -2.13 12.75
N PHE A 2 12.87 -3.01 11.89
CA PHE A 2 12.08 -3.81 10.92
C PHE A 2 12.47 -5.30 10.89
N ASN A 3 13.34 -5.74 11.81
CA ASN A 3 14.00 -7.05 11.71
C ASN A 3 13.70 -8.00 12.88
N GLU A 4 12.68 -7.72 13.69
CA GLU A 4 12.41 -8.48 14.94
C GLU A 4 10.99 -9.04 15.06
N LYS A 5 10.16 -8.88 14.03
CA LYS A 5 8.91 -9.63 13.90
C LYS A 5 9.03 -10.41 12.61
N GLY A 6 8.88 -11.74 12.67
CA GLY A 6 9.06 -12.71 11.57
C GLY A 6 8.10 -12.53 10.39
N ILE A 7 7.98 -11.31 9.90
CA ILE A 7 7.32 -10.93 8.67
C ILE A 7 8.36 -11.19 7.60
N GLY A 8 8.24 -12.30 6.88
CA GLY A 8 9.03 -12.56 5.68
C GLY A 8 8.77 -11.44 4.68
N LEU A 9 9.58 -10.38 4.72
CA LEU A 9 9.65 -9.30 3.74
C LEU A 9 10.10 -9.92 2.42
N LYS A 10 9.14 -10.48 1.68
CA LYS A 10 9.41 -11.30 0.51
C LYS A 10 9.70 -10.48 -0.74
N GLU A 11 9.34 -9.19 -0.76
CA GLU A 11 9.69 -8.28 -1.85
C GLU A 11 9.60 -6.82 -1.39
N THR A 12 10.75 -6.21 -1.09
CA THR A 12 10.85 -4.76 -0.93
C THR A 12 11.12 -4.16 -2.31
N VAL A 13 10.07 -3.81 -3.05
CA VAL A 13 10.23 -3.02 -4.27
C VAL A 13 10.54 -1.59 -3.84
N GLU A 14 11.81 -1.18 -3.92
CA GLU A 14 12.23 0.19 -3.68
C GLU A 14 11.57 1.15 -4.70
N ALA A 15 10.38 1.66 -4.38
CA ALA A 15 9.67 2.69 -5.17
C ALA A 15 10.47 4.01 -5.32
N ARG A 16 11.63 4.13 -4.68
CA ARG A 16 12.58 5.24 -4.84
C ARG A 16 13.36 5.21 -6.16
N LYS A 17 13.56 4.03 -6.78
CA LYS A 17 14.31 3.92 -8.04
C LYS A 17 13.42 3.86 -9.29
N LYS A 18 12.12 3.57 -9.13
CA LYS A 18 11.19 3.43 -10.26
C LYS A 18 9.86 4.10 -9.92
N LYS A 19 9.49 5.11 -10.69
CA LYS A 19 8.15 5.72 -10.62
C LYS A 19 7.14 4.68 -11.08
N ILE A 20 6.29 4.21 -10.17
CA ILE A 20 5.23 3.25 -10.48
C ILE A 20 4.03 4.07 -10.95
N GLY A 21 3.72 3.98 -12.24
CA GLY A 21 2.56 4.62 -12.85
C GLY A 21 1.24 3.99 -12.41
N PRO A 22 0.10 4.55 -12.84
CA PRO A 22 -1.23 4.05 -12.47
C PRO A 22 -1.46 2.59 -12.89
N ASP A 23 -1.03 2.19 -14.09
CA ASP A 23 -1.19 0.81 -14.58
C ASP A 23 -0.35 -0.21 -13.81
N GLU A 24 0.94 0.08 -13.58
CA GLU A 24 1.79 -0.78 -12.73
C GLU A 24 1.28 -0.83 -11.28
N SER A 25 0.73 0.28 -10.78
CA SER A 25 0.14 0.32 -9.43
C SER A 25 -1.08 -0.60 -9.35
N TRP A 26 -1.99 -0.52 -10.32
CA TRP A 26 -3.16 -1.38 -10.35
C TRP A 26 -2.79 -2.86 -10.43
N ALA A 27 -1.81 -3.22 -11.27
CA ALA A 27 -1.35 -4.60 -11.41
C ALA A 27 -0.77 -5.21 -10.12
N LEU A 28 -0.32 -4.37 -9.18
CA LEU A 28 0.10 -4.79 -7.84
C LEU A 28 -1.09 -4.87 -6.87
N LEU A 29 -1.99 -3.89 -6.96
CA LEU A 29 -3.16 -3.75 -6.09
C LEU A 29 -4.22 -4.82 -6.36
N GLU A 30 -4.44 -5.22 -7.62
CA GLU A 30 -5.42 -6.26 -7.96
C GLU A 30 -5.02 -7.66 -7.45
N LYS A 31 -3.75 -7.86 -7.09
CA LYS A 31 -3.22 -9.14 -6.61
C LYS A 31 -3.33 -9.33 -5.09
N VAL A 32 -3.82 -8.34 -4.37
CA VAL A 32 -4.00 -8.38 -2.92
C VAL A 32 -5.48 -8.38 -2.58
N ILE A 33 -5.85 -8.96 -1.44
CA ILE A 33 -7.25 -8.99 -0.98
C ILE A 33 -7.64 -7.70 -0.25
N GLU A 34 -6.64 -6.98 0.28
CA GLU A 34 -6.86 -5.81 1.12
C GLU A 34 -5.77 -4.77 0.88
N ILE A 35 -6.17 -3.51 0.80
CA ILE A 35 -5.32 -2.36 0.52
C ILE A 35 -5.59 -1.31 1.60
N VAL A 36 -4.59 -1.06 2.43
CA VAL A 36 -4.63 -0.10 3.52
C VAL A 36 -3.88 1.15 3.12
N VAL A 37 -4.55 2.29 3.03
CA VAL A 37 -3.98 3.57 2.63
C VAL A 37 -3.98 4.56 3.80
N GLY A 38 -2.78 4.99 4.20
CA GLY A 38 -2.57 6.06 5.16
C GLY A 38 -2.69 7.45 4.51
N LYS A 39 -3.81 8.14 4.74
CA LYS A 39 -4.04 9.53 4.32
C LYS A 39 -3.96 10.48 5.52
N GLY A 40 -2.74 10.81 5.93
CA GLY A 40 -2.51 11.67 7.10
C GLY A 40 -2.93 10.94 8.37
N LYS A 41 -3.90 11.47 9.11
CA LYS A 41 -4.45 10.84 10.33
C LYS A 41 -5.54 9.79 10.05
N LYS A 42 -6.00 9.66 8.80
CA LYS A 42 -7.04 8.69 8.43
C LYS A 42 -6.41 7.45 7.80
N ILE A 43 -6.92 6.29 8.19
CA ILE A 43 -6.62 5.01 7.57
C ILE A 43 -7.84 4.68 6.70
N LEU A 44 -7.60 4.32 5.44
CA LEU A 44 -8.62 3.88 4.51
C LEU A 44 -8.31 2.43 4.15
N VAL A 45 -9.30 1.56 4.18
CA VAL A 45 -9.16 0.16 3.79
C VAL A 45 -10.03 -0.06 2.57
N TYR A 46 -9.45 -0.71 1.56
CA TYR A 46 -10.10 -1.02 0.30
C TYR A 46 -9.86 -2.48 -0.07
N HIS A 47 -10.83 -3.08 -0.76
CA HIS A 47 -10.78 -4.44 -1.28
C HIS A 47 -10.93 -4.40 -2.80
N PRO A 48 -9.92 -4.75 -3.60
CA PRO A 48 -10.00 -4.66 -5.06
C PRO A 48 -11.06 -5.57 -5.71
N GLU A 49 -11.56 -6.57 -4.97
CA GLU A 49 -12.69 -7.41 -5.39
C GLU A 49 -14.05 -6.71 -5.25
N SER A 50 -14.19 -5.83 -4.26
CA SER A 50 -15.48 -5.22 -3.89
C SER A 50 -15.56 -3.73 -4.21
N ASP A 51 -14.44 -3.01 -4.08
CA ASP A 51 -14.37 -1.56 -4.19
C ASP A 51 -14.04 -1.08 -5.61
N PRO A 52 -14.54 0.09 -6.01
CA PRO A 52 -14.29 0.63 -7.33
C PRO A 52 -12.81 0.98 -7.53
N LYS A 53 -12.23 0.44 -8.60
CA LYS A 53 -10.85 0.68 -9.05
C LYS A 53 -10.42 2.16 -9.01
N ASP A 54 -11.29 3.07 -9.45
CA ASP A 54 -10.96 4.51 -9.48
C ASP A 54 -10.75 5.08 -8.08
N GLU A 55 -11.54 4.67 -7.09
CA GLU A 55 -11.36 5.13 -5.70
C GLU A 55 -10.09 4.57 -5.08
N ILE A 56 -9.81 3.29 -5.32
CA ILE A 56 -8.57 2.64 -4.86
C ILE A 56 -7.37 3.36 -5.45
N LEU A 57 -7.35 3.58 -6.77
CA LEU A 57 -6.26 4.29 -7.43
C LEU A 57 -6.16 5.73 -6.93
N ARG A 58 -7.27 6.45 -6.76
CA ARG A 58 -7.25 7.81 -6.19
C ARG A 58 -6.70 7.86 -4.76
N ALA A 59 -6.93 6.83 -3.96
CA ALA A 59 -6.39 6.74 -2.62
C ALA A 59 -4.89 6.37 -2.65
N CYS A 60 -4.51 5.40 -3.48
CA CYS A 60 -3.16 4.86 -3.57
C CYS A 60 -2.18 5.79 -4.31
N LEU A 61 -2.67 6.53 -5.31
CA LEU A 61 -1.87 7.47 -6.10
C LEU A 61 -1.79 8.82 -5.38
N GLY A 62 -0.58 9.40 -5.36
CA GLY A 62 -0.35 10.74 -4.85
C GLY A 62 -0.83 11.84 -5.81
N ARG A 63 -0.68 13.11 -5.39
CA ARG A 63 -1.02 14.31 -6.18
C ARG A 63 -0.39 14.33 -7.59
N THR A 64 0.72 13.61 -7.78
CA THR A 64 1.46 13.53 -9.04
C THR A 64 1.10 12.30 -9.90
N GLY A 65 0.08 11.52 -9.52
CA GLY A 65 -0.35 10.32 -10.25
C GLY A 65 0.57 9.11 -10.10
N ASN A 66 1.54 9.14 -9.19
CA ASN A 66 2.42 8.02 -8.88
C ASN A 66 1.99 7.33 -7.59
N LEU A 67 2.30 6.04 -7.44
CA LEU A 67 2.05 5.31 -6.20
C LEU A 67 2.65 6.03 -4.99
N ARG A 68 1.82 6.25 -3.97
CA ARG A 68 2.28 6.88 -2.73
C ARG A 68 3.27 5.97 -2.02
N ALA A 69 4.45 6.49 -1.72
CA ALA A 69 5.43 5.81 -0.88
C ALA A 69 5.24 6.19 0.61
N PRO A 70 5.61 5.33 1.56
CA PRO A 70 6.09 3.93 1.40
C PRO A 70 4.95 2.97 1.01
N ALA A 71 5.24 1.92 0.24
CA ALA A 71 4.29 0.86 -0.07
C ALA A 71 4.89 -0.49 0.38
N LEU A 72 4.15 -1.24 1.18
CA LEU A 72 4.58 -2.48 1.83
C LEU A 72 3.56 -3.57 1.51
N LYS A 73 3.99 -4.66 0.88
CA LYS A 73 3.16 -5.84 0.72
C LYS A 73 3.44 -6.82 1.86
N VAL A 74 2.41 -7.18 2.61
CA VAL A 74 2.50 -8.08 3.77
C VAL A 74 1.54 -9.25 3.52
N GLY A 75 2.03 -10.34 2.95
CA GLY A 75 1.16 -11.45 2.53
C GLY A 75 0.22 -11.02 1.41
N ASP A 76 -1.09 -11.17 1.63
CA ASP A 76 -2.15 -10.81 0.68
C ASP A 76 -2.70 -9.40 0.90
N ARG A 77 -2.06 -8.57 1.73
CA ARG A 77 -2.49 -7.20 2.02
C ARG A 77 -1.40 -6.18 1.70
N MET A 78 -1.79 -5.02 1.21
CA MET A 78 -0.88 -3.96 0.78
C MET A 78 -1.10 -2.68 1.60
N ILE A 79 -0.04 -2.18 2.22
CA ILE A 79 -0.04 -0.98 3.05
C ILE A 79 0.64 0.15 2.28
N ILE A 80 -0.05 1.25 2.04
CA ILE A 80 0.39 2.37 1.22
C ILE A 80 0.34 3.67 2.03
N GLY A 81 1.44 4.39 2.04
CA GLY A 81 1.64 5.58 2.86
C GLY A 81 2.21 5.28 4.23
N PHE A 82 2.42 6.34 5.00
CA PHE A 82 3.00 6.31 6.34
C PHE A 82 1.98 6.87 7.32
N ASN A 83 1.55 6.04 8.28
CA ASN A 83 0.74 6.45 9.44
C ASN A 83 1.19 5.60 10.64
N PRO A 84 1.63 6.20 11.77
CA PRO A 84 2.07 5.46 12.95
C PRO A 84 0.98 4.51 13.49
N ASP A 85 -0.27 4.97 13.61
CA ASP A 85 -1.39 4.14 14.10
C ASP A 85 -1.62 2.92 13.20
N MET A 86 -1.49 3.10 11.88
CA MET A 86 -1.63 2.03 10.89
C MET A 86 -0.52 0.98 11.03
N TYR A 87 0.71 1.39 11.35
CA TYR A 87 1.79 0.44 11.56
C TYR A 87 1.65 -0.30 12.89
N GLU A 88 1.17 0.36 13.93
CA GLU A 88 0.86 -0.32 15.19
C GLU A 88 -0.30 -1.32 15.04
N GLU A 89 -1.32 -1.02 14.23
CA GLU A 89 -2.48 -1.89 14.07
C GLU A 89 -2.23 -3.03 13.05
N TYR A 90 -1.49 -2.76 11.96
CA TYR A 90 -1.34 -3.72 10.85
C TYR A 90 0.05 -4.38 10.76
N LEU A 91 1.11 -3.86 11.39
CA LEU A 91 2.43 -4.51 11.43
C LEU A 91 2.79 -5.13 12.80
N ALA A 92 1.92 -5.02 13.82
CA ALA A 92 2.18 -5.61 15.14
C ALA A 92 2.04 -7.13 15.17
#